data_AF-W4RVY3-F1
#
_entry.id   AF-W4RVY3-F1
#
_cell.length_a   1.000
_cell.length_b   1.000
_cell.length_c   1.000
_cell.angle_alpha   90.00
_cell.angle_beta   90.00
_cell.angle_gamma   90.00
#
_symmetry.space_group_name_H-M   'P 1'
#
loop_
_entity.id
_entity.type
_entity.pdbx_description
1 polymer ?
#
loop_
_entity_poly.entity_id
_entity_poly.type
_entity_poly.pdbx_seq_one_letter_code
_entity_poly.pdbx_strand_id
1 'polypeptide(L)'
;MDWSRIKTIFILTFLVLDIYLVYQFMNTRDAAQYEIPKEAPLEEKLKNDDITYGELPDIKKKEQYLSVRTKVFTTEEMAKFKGQTVSLGDGTSIEAKLEKPIKLTSKFQPAELSTFIKGNIFSGEEYKFWSKNDEDKTITYYQEHDNKTFYYNSNAKLTFYFNENNEVTSYKQTYSEIIDELSDAEELLPPLRALETLYKKFDQTEE
;
A
#
# COMPACT_ATOMS: atom_id res chain seq x y z
N MET A 1 -26.27 78.93 -6.73
CA MET A 1 -25.44 78.02 -5.92
C MET A 1 -24.69 77.12 -6.88
N ASP A 2 -23.36 77.17 -6.87
CA ASP A 2 -22.51 76.60 -7.93
C ASP A 2 -22.53 75.06 -7.94
N TRP A 3 -23.57 74.49 -8.54
CA TRP A 3 -23.76 73.05 -8.70
C TRP A 3 -22.62 72.36 -9.48
N SER A 4 -21.97 73.10 -10.38
CA SER A 4 -20.78 72.65 -11.09
C SER A 4 -19.56 72.47 -10.16
N ARG A 5 -19.38 73.36 -9.17
CA ARG A 5 -18.24 73.30 -8.24
C ARG A 5 -18.34 72.09 -7.29
N ILE A 6 -19.54 71.79 -6.81
CA ILE A 6 -19.79 70.60 -5.96
C ILE A 6 -19.52 69.29 -6.71
N LYS A 7 -19.90 69.18 -7.99
CA LYS A 7 -19.59 68.00 -8.80
C LYS A 7 -18.09 67.79 -8.99
N THR A 8 -17.34 68.85 -9.27
CA THR A 8 -15.89 68.77 -9.46
C THR A 8 -15.18 68.33 -8.18
N ILE A 9 -15.60 68.86 -7.03
CA ILE A 9 -15.04 68.45 -5.72
C ILE A 9 -15.32 66.96 -5.47
N PHE A 10 -16.55 66.50 -5.75
CA PHE A 10 -16.94 65.10 -5.54
C PHE A 10 -16.13 64.11 -6.41
N ILE A 11 -15.92 64.46 -7.68
CA ILE A 11 -15.11 63.67 -8.62
C ILE A 11 -13.65 63.60 -8.13
N LEU A 12 -13.09 64.73 -7.68
CA LEU A 12 -11.70 64.79 -7.25
C LEU A 12 -11.47 64.03 -5.94
N THR A 13 -12.43 64.06 -5.01
CA THR A 13 -12.37 63.25 -3.78
C THR A 13 -12.46 61.76 -4.06
N PHE A 14 -13.31 61.34 -5.01
CA PHE A 14 -13.40 59.93 -5.40
C PHE A 14 -12.09 59.44 -6.02
N LEU A 15 -11.49 60.25 -6.89
CA LEU A 15 -10.23 59.90 -7.55
C LEU A 15 -9.07 59.73 -6.56
N VAL A 16 -8.98 60.57 -5.52
CA VAL A 16 -7.96 60.41 -4.46
C VAL A 16 -8.20 59.13 -3.65
N LEU A 17 -9.46 58.82 -3.37
CA LEU A 17 -9.83 57.59 -2.66
C LEU A 17 -9.53 56.34 -3.50
N ASP A 18 -9.81 56.37 -4.80
CA ASP A 18 -9.49 55.27 -5.73
C ASP A 18 -7.98 55.02 -5.81
N ILE A 19 -7.15 56.08 -5.87
CA ILE A 19 -5.68 55.95 -5.84
C ILE A 19 -5.22 55.34 -4.51
N TYR A 20 -5.80 55.77 -3.38
CA TYR A 20 -5.50 55.20 -2.07
C TYR A 20 -5.87 53.71 -2.00
N LEU A 21 -7.03 53.32 -2.55
CA LEU A 21 -7.46 51.93 -2.62
C LEU A 21 -6.53 51.08 -3.50
N VAL A 22 -6.07 51.60 -4.63
CA VAL A 22 -5.10 50.89 -5.49
C VAL A 22 -3.76 50.71 -4.76
N TYR A 23 -3.27 51.74 -4.07
CA TYR A 23 -2.06 51.64 -3.26
C TYR A 23 -2.21 50.60 -2.16
N GLN A 24 -3.34 50.61 -1.44
CA GLN A 24 -3.59 49.62 -0.39
C GLN A 24 -3.74 48.21 -0.97
N PHE A 25 -4.42 48.05 -2.10
CA PHE A 25 -4.58 46.76 -2.77
C PHE A 25 -3.23 46.18 -3.21
N MET A 26 -2.34 46.99 -3.78
CA MET A 26 -0.98 46.56 -4.13
C MET A 26 -0.19 46.18 -2.87
N ASN A 27 -0.20 47.03 -1.84
CA ASN A 27 0.54 46.78 -0.60
C ASN A 27 0.00 45.57 0.18
N THR A 28 -1.30 45.31 0.16
CA THR A 28 -1.91 44.12 0.77
C THR A 28 -1.60 42.86 -0.05
N ARG A 29 -1.46 42.96 -1.37
CA ARG A 29 -1.00 41.84 -2.21
C ARG A 29 0.46 41.48 -1.92
N ASP A 30 1.31 42.49 -1.80
CA ASP A 30 2.73 42.30 -1.48
C ASP A 30 2.88 41.83 -0.01
N ALA A 31 2.11 42.36 0.93
CA ALA A 31 2.08 41.93 2.34
C ALA A 31 1.50 40.52 2.53
N ALA A 32 0.53 40.09 1.71
CA ALA A 32 0.00 38.73 1.72
C ALA A 32 0.98 37.71 1.09
N GLN A 33 2.05 38.17 0.44
CA GLN A 33 3.15 37.34 -0.05
C GLN A 33 4.34 37.28 0.93
N TYR A 34 4.26 37.93 2.10
CA TYR A 34 5.24 37.74 3.17
C TYR A 34 5.00 36.40 3.87
N GLU A 35 5.89 35.45 3.52
CA GLU A 35 6.37 34.37 4.38
C GLU A 35 5.27 33.53 5.03
N ILE A 36 4.62 32.69 4.23
CA ILE A 36 4.36 31.33 4.72
C ILE A 36 5.75 30.83 5.14
N PRO A 37 6.01 30.51 6.42
CA PRO A 37 7.28 29.92 6.81
C PRO A 37 7.51 28.79 5.84
N LYS A 38 8.56 28.88 5.04
CA LYS A 38 8.89 27.85 4.09
C LYS A 38 9.25 26.67 4.97
N GLU A 39 8.26 25.82 5.26
CA GLU A 39 8.47 24.65 6.09
C GLU A 39 9.72 23.97 5.55
N ALA A 40 10.66 23.64 6.46
CA ALA A 40 11.86 22.92 6.06
C ALA A 40 11.41 21.73 5.19
N PRO A 41 12.06 21.50 4.03
CA PRO A 41 11.75 20.34 3.20
C PRO A 41 11.77 19.10 4.09
N LEU A 42 10.87 18.15 3.85
CA LEU A 42 10.68 16.97 4.71
C LEU A 42 12.02 16.27 5.01
N GLU A 43 12.90 16.24 4.03
CA GLU A 43 14.24 15.67 4.10
C GLU A 43 15.10 16.35 5.18
N GLU A 44 14.99 17.66 5.36
CA GLU A 44 15.66 18.38 6.45
C GLU A 44 15.03 18.09 7.80
N LYS A 45 13.69 17.98 7.88
CA LYS A 45 12.99 17.61 9.13
C LYS A 45 13.40 16.20 9.59
N LEU A 46 13.32 15.23 8.69
CA LEU A 46 13.75 13.85 8.95
C LEU A 46 15.22 13.80 9.39
N LYS A 47 16.09 14.56 8.73
CA LYS A 47 17.51 14.63 9.09
C LYS A 47 17.75 15.26 10.48
N ASN A 48 17.01 16.30 10.82
CA ASN A 48 17.13 16.95 12.14
C ASN A 48 16.68 16.03 13.28
N ASP A 49 15.77 15.11 12.99
CA ASP A 49 15.27 14.11 13.93
C ASP A 49 16.06 12.78 13.87
N ASP A 50 17.23 12.79 13.21
CA ASP A 50 18.10 11.63 13.02
C ASP A 50 17.42 10.43 12.31
N ILE A 51 16.36 10.70 11.54
CA ILE A 51 15.63 9.70 10.75
C ILE A 51 16.34 9.51 9.40
N THR A 52 16.77 8.29 9.14
CA THR A 52 17.35 7.87 7.84
C THR A 52 16.38 6.97 7.09
N TYR A 53 16.37 7.10 5.77
CA TYR A 53 15.58 6.24 4.88
C TYR A 53 16.44 5.81 3.68
N GLY A 54 16.13 4.64 3.13
CA GLY A 54 16.83 4.09 1.98
C GLY A 54 16.42 4.74 0.65
N GLU A 55 16.89 4.16 -0.46
CA GLU A 55 16.44 4.59 -1.78
C GLU A 55 14.92 4.38 -1.93
N LEU A 56 14.22 5.44 -2.32
CA LEU A 56 12.78 5.40 -2.56
C LEU A 56 12.52 4.74 -3.92
N PRO A 57 11.53 3.83 -4.02
CA PRO A 57 11.24 3.15 -5.26
C PRO A 57 10.69 4.12 -6.31
N ASP A 58 11.10 3.96 -7.58
CA ASP A 58 10.46 4.66 -8.69
C ASP A 58 9.13 3.95 -9.02
N ILE A 59 8.02 4.54 -8.59
CA ILE A 59 6.68 3.97 -8.77
C ILE A 59 6.00 4.59 -10.00
N LYS A 60 5.16 3.79 -10.67
CA LYS A 60 4.27 4.33 -11.71
C LYS A 60 3.43 5.45 -11.12
N LYS A 61 3.22 6.50 -11.92
CA LYS A 61 2.44 7.67 -11.49
C LYS A 61 0.96 7.37 -11.33
N LYS A 62 0.45 6.34 -12.01
CA LYS A 62 -0.96 5.96 -11.94
C LYS A 62 -1.15 4.45 -11.90
N GLU A 63 -2.15 4.01 -11.14
CA GLU A 63 -2.57 2.61 -11.02
C GLU A 63 -4.10 2.53 -10.86
N GLN A 64 -4.65 1.32 -11.00
CA GLN A 64 -6.10 1.07 -10.95
C GLN A 64 -6.45 0.16 -9.78
N TYR A 65 -7.69 0.28 -9.29
CA TYR A 65 -8.26 -0.67 -8.36
C TYR A 65 -8.58 -1.98 -9.07
N LEU A 66 -8.14 -3.09 -8.46
CA LEU A 66 -8.46 -4.44 -8.92
C LEU A 66 -9.70 -4.96 -8.22
N SER A 67 -10.63 -5.49 -9.01
CA SER A 67 -11.73 -6.29 -8.49
C SER A 67 -11.30 -7.74 -8.43
N VAL A 68 -11.38 -8.31 -7.23
CA VAL A 68 -11.02 -9.70 -6.98
C VAL A 68 -12.18 -10.45 -6.34
N ARG A 69 -12.30 -11.73 -6.65
CA ARG A 69 -13.18 -12.67 -5.96
C ARG A 69 -12.38 -13.84 -5.41
N THR A 70 -12.81 -14.37 -4.28
CA THR A 70 -12.24 -15.62 -3.77
C THR A 70 -12.57 -16.75 -4.74
N LYS A 71 -11.57 -17.53 -5.11
CA LYS A 71 -11.73 -18.72 -5.94
C LYS A 71 -12.55 -19.78 -5.20
N VAL A 72 -13.47 -20.40 -5.91
CA VAL A 72 -14.12 -21.65 -5.49
C VAL A 72 -13.40 -22.80 -6.18
N PHE A 73 -12.86 -23.72 -5.39
CA PHE A 73 -12.10 -24.86 -5.89
C PHE A 73 -13.01 -26.04 -6.18
N THR A 74 -12.65 -26.82 -7.19
CA THR A 74 -13.34 -28.06 -7.54
C THR A 74 -12.48 -29.27 -7.21
N THR A 75 -13.13 -30.42 -6.97
CA THR A 75 -12.44 -31.68 -6.68
C THR A 75 -11.59 -32.16 -7.86
N GLU A 76 -11.97 -31.84 -9.09
CA GLU A 76 -11.24 -32.19 -10.32
C GLU A 76 -9.89 -31.46 -10.44
N GLU A 77 -9.84 -30.17 -10.07
CA GLU A 77 -8.60 -29.40 -10.03
C GLU A 77 -7.61 -30.00 -9.02
N MET A 78 -8.13 -30.52 -7.90
CA MET A 78 -7.33 -31.10 -6.83
C MET A 78 -6.81 -32.50 -7.16
N ALA A 79 -7.52 -33.27 -7.98
CA ALA A 79 -7.13 -34.62 -8.37
C ALA A 79 -5.79 -34.70 -9.13
N LYS A 80 -5.28 -33.57 -9.62
CA LYS A 80 -3.99 -33.46 -10.31
C LYS A 80 -2.80 -33.54 -9.36
N PHE A 81 -2.98 -33.17 -8.09
CA PHE A 81 -1.92 -33.16 -7.10
C PHE A 81 -1.86 -34.49 -6.35
N LYS A 82 -0.69 -35.12 -6.33
CA LYS A 82 -0.47 -36.45 -5.73
C LYS A 82 0.42 -36.35 -4.49
N GLY A 83 0.34 -37.34 -3.60
CA GLY A 83 1.16 -37.38 -2.38
C GLY A 83 0.64 -36.49 -1.24
N GLN A 84 -0.63 -36.10 -1.33
CA GLN A 84 -1.32 -35.31 -0.32
C GLN A 84 -2.80 -35.65 -0.28
N THR A 85 -3.36 -35.66 0.91
CA THR A 85 -4.80 -35.78 1.13
C THR A 85 -5.38 -34.39 1.18
N VAL A 86 -6.17 -34.04 0.15
CA VAL A 86 -6.78 -32.72 0.02
C VAL A 86 -8.24 -32.76 0.46
N SER A 87 -8.63 -31.79 1.28
CA SER A 87 -10.02 -31.45 1.56
C SER A 87 -10.29 -30.01 1.14
N LEU A 88 -11.42 -29.79 0.50
CA LEU A 88 -11.96 -28.46 0.32
C LEU A 88 -12.69 -28.12 1.62
N GLY A 89 -12.33 -27.02 2.29
CA GLY A 89 -13.01 -26.57 3.51
C GLY A 89 -14.44 -26.15 3.20
N ASP A 90 -14.69 -24.84 3.15
CA ASP A 90 -15.99 -24.30 2.70
C ASP A 90 -16.09 -24.20 1.16
N GLY A 91 -15.22 -24.88 0.41
CA GLY A 91 -15.09 -24.79 -1.05
C GLY A 91 -14.21 -23.63 -1.54
N THR A 92 -13.94 -22.62 -0.70
CA THR A 92 -13.08 -21.47 -1.02
C THR A 92 -11.65 -21.57 -0.48
N SER A 93 -11.34 -22.69 0.19
CA SER A 93 -10.00 -22.98 0.68
C SER A 93 -9.66 -24.45 0.46
N ILE A 94 -8.38 -24.67 0.16
CA ILE A 94 -7.78 -25.98 0.08
C ILE A 94 -7.06 -26.21 1.41
N GLU A 95 -7.39 -27.30 2.09
CA GLU A 95 -6.67 -27.79 3.25
C GLU A 95 -6.10 -29.14 2.89
N ALA A 96 -4.78 -29.28 2.95
CA ALA A 96 -4.11 -30.50 2.53
C ALA A 96 -3.16 -31.00 3.60
N LYS A 97 -3.16 -32.32 3.81
CA LYS A 97 -2.17 -33.03 4.63
C LYS A 97 -1.20 -33.76 3.72
N LEU A 98 0.09 -33.54 3.92
CA LEU A 98 1.13 -34.20 3.14
C LEU A 98 1.27 -35.65 3.62
N GLU A 99 1.34 -36.60 2.68
CA GLU A 99 1.63 -37.99 3.00
C GLU A 99 3.07 -38.17 3.52
N LYS A 100 3.99 -37.36 2.96
CA LYS A 100 5.39 -37.30 3.36
C LYS A 100 5.71 -35.90 3.86
N PRO A 101 6.03 -35.72 5.15
CA PRO A 101 6.41 -34.42 5.68
C PRO A 101 7.67 -33.87 4.99
N ILE A 102 7.73 -32.55 4.80
CA ILE A 102 8.90 -31.89 4.22
C ILE A 102 9.75 -31.33 5.35
N LYS A 103 10.95 -31.88 5.51
CA LYS A 103 11.88 -31.43 6.55
C LYS A 103 12.49 -30.08 6.19
N LEU A 104 12.39 -29.14 7.12
CA LEU A 104 12.99 -27.82 7.04
C LEU A 104 14.36 -27.82 7.72
N THR A 105 15.26 -26.98 7.23
CA THR A 105 16.52 -26.70 7.90
C THR A 105 16.30 -25.79 9.11
N SER A 106 17.26 -25.79 10.04
CA SER A 106 17.23 -24.91 11.22
C SER A 106 17.22 -23.43 10.85
N LYS A 107 17.78 -23.06 9.69
CA LYS A 107 17.76 -21.71 9.14
C LYS A 107 16.94 -21.70 7.85
N PHE A 108 15.63 -21.71 8.02
CA PHE A 108 14.67 -21.77 6.92
C PHE A 108 15.02 -20.81 5.78
N GLN A 109 15.09 -21.35 4.58
CA GLN A 109 15.17 -20.61 3.32
C GLN A 109 13.90 -20.85 2.50
N PRO A 110 13.29 -19.82 1.91
CA PRO A 110 12.11 -19.99 1.05
C PRO A 110 12.31 -20.97 -0.11
N ALA A 111 13.56 -21.12 -0.57
CA ALA A 111 13.94 -22.07 -1.60
C ALA A 111 13.64 -23.54 -1.22
N GLU A 112 13.62 -23.89 0.07
CA GLU A 112 13.34 -25.25 0.55
C GLU A 112 11.94 -25.73 0.16
N LEU A 113 10.97 -24.82 0.07
CA LEU A 113 9.59 -25.13 -0.32
C LEU A 113 9.28 -24.83 -1.78
N SER A 114 10.19 -24.18 -2.51
CA SER A 114 9.94 -23.70 -3.88
C SER A 114 9.54 -24.82 -4.84
N THR A 115 10.26 -25.95 -4.84
CA THR A 115 9.94 -27.12 -5.69
C THR A 115 8.57 -27.70 -5.35
N PHE A 116 8.23 -27.77 -4.06
CA PHE A 116 6.94 -28.28 -3.62
C PHE A 116 5.80 -27.35 -4.06
N ILE A 117 5.97 -26.04 -3.84
CA ILE A 117 5.01 -25.01 -4.21
C ILE A 117 4.72 -25.06 -5.73
N LYS A 118 5.77 -25.15 -6.56
CA LYS A 118 5.61 -25.21 -8.02
C LYS A 118 4.88 -26.46 -8.52
N GLY A 119 5.06 -27.60 -7.84
CA GLY A 119 4.53 -28.88 -8.30
C GLY A 119 3.19 -29.28 -7.68
N ASN A 120 2.88 -28.83 -6.46
CA ASN A 120 1.80 -29.40 -5.63
C ASN A 120 0.84 -28.35 -5.07
N ILE A 121 1.09 -27.06 -5.31
CA ILE A 121 0.21 -25.96 -4.92
C ILE A 121 -0.44 -25.37 -6.17
N PHE A 122 -1.75 -25.13 -6.10
CA PHE A 122 -2.47 -24.47 -7.18
C PHE A 122 -1.89 -23.06 -7.41
N SER A 123 -1.52 -22.73 -8.65
CA SER A 123 -0.85 -21.47 -8.99
C SER A 123 0.30 -21.10 -8.04
N GLY A 124 1.10 -22.09 -7.62
CA GLY A 124 2.14 -21.89 -6.61
C GLY A 124 3.17 -20.81 -6.96
N GLU A 125 3.43 -20.57 -8.24
CA GLU A 125 4.35 -19.52 -8.71
C GLU A 125 3.88 -18.10 -8.41
N GLU A 126 2.59 -17.91 -8.17
CA GLU A 126 2.00 -16.63 -7.81
C GLU A 126 2.07 -16.35 -6.31
N TYR A 127 2.72 -17.20 -5.50
CA TYR A 127 2.87 -16.98 -4.07
C TYR A 127 4.29 -16.56 -3.71
N LYS A 128 4.41 -15.46 -2.97
CA LYS A 128 5.67 -14.93 -2.48
C LYS A 128 5.80 -15.09 -0.99
N PHE A 129 6.99 -15.51 -0.56
CA PHE A 129 7.30 -15.67 0.86
C PHE A 129 7.12 -14.35 1.60
N TRP A 130 6.42 -14.41 2.73
CA TRP A 130 6.23 -13.28 3.63
C TRP A 130 7.02 -13.46 4.92
N SER A 131 6.70 -14.50 5.69
CA SER A 131 7.34 -14.72 6.98
C SER A 131 7.22 -16.18 7.43
N LYS A 132 8.09 -16.55 8.37
CA LYS A 132 7.97 -17.77 9.18
C LYS A 132 7.77 -17.36 10.62
N ASN A 133 6.75 -17.90 11.27
CA ASN A 133 6.51 -17.75 12.69
C ASN A 133 6.77 -19.10 13.38
N ASP A 134 7.83 -19.14 14.21
CA ASP A 134 8.21 -20.32 14.98
C ASP A 134 7.33 -20.58 16.20
N GLU A 135 6.68 -19.54 16.75
CA GLU A 135 5.74 -19.67 17.86
C GLU A 135 4.42 -20.28 17.39
N ASP A 136 3.87 -19.76 16.29
CA ASP A 136 2.63 -20.26 15.68
C ASP A 136 2.86 -21.53 14.83
N LYS A 137 4.11 -21.93 14.62
CA LYS A 137 4.52 -23.03 13.72
C LYS A 137 3.97 -22.88 12.30
N THR A 138 4.02 -21.67 11.76
CA THR A 138 3.50 -21.35 10.42
C THR A 138 4.53 -20.71 9.49
N ILE A 139 4.37 -20.96 8.19
CA ILE A 139 5.08 -20.23 7.14
C ILE A 139 4.03 -19.62 6.21
N THR A 140 4.08 -18.30 6.05
CA THR A 140 3.10 -17.53 5.29
C THR A 140 3.67 -17.06 3.97
N TYR A 141 2.88 -17.24 2.93
CA TYR A 141 3.07 -16.68 1.61
C TYR A 141 1.81 -15.92 1.19
N TYR A 142 1.99 -14.80 0.50
CA TYR A 142 0.89 -14.02 -0.08
C TYR A 142 0.90 -14.11 -1.59
N GLN A 143 -0.28 -14.06 -2.20
CA GLN A 143 -0.42 -13.99 -3.64
C GLN A 143 0.22 -12.70 -4.18
N GLU A 144 0.87 -12.78 -5.33
CA GLU A 144 1.46 -11.68 -6.07
C GLU A 144 0.83 -11.64 -7.47
N HIS A 145 0.47 -10.43 -7.91
CA HIS A 145 -0.01 -10.18 -9.26
C HIS A 145 0.65 -8.90 -9.78
N ASP A 146 1.17 -8.91 -11.01
CA ASP A 146 1.90 -7.77 -11.60
C ASP A 146 2.99 -7.20 -10.66
N ASN A 147 3.78 -8.10 -10.04
CA ASN A 147 4.80 -7.79 -9.04
C ASN A 147 4.28 -7.06 -7.77
N LYS A 148 2.96 -7.08 -7.52
CA LYS A 148 2.31 -6.49 -6.35
C LYS A 148 1.73 -7.58 -5.47
N THR A 149 2.17 -7.61 -4.22
CA THR A 149 1.70 -8.61 -3.25
C THR A 149 0.38 -8.18 -2.61
N PHE A 150 -0.56 -9.13 -2.46
CA PHE A 150 -1.82 -8.92 -1.76
C PHE A 150 -1.60 -9.06 -0.25
N TYR A 151 -0.96 -8.05 0.35
CA TYR A 151 -0.61 -8.05 1.77
C TYR A 151 -1.83 -8.20 2.67
N TYR A 152 -1.67 -9.00 3.73
CA TYR A 152 -2.68 -9.19 4.79
C TYR A 152 -4.06 -9.66 4.31
N ASN A 153 -4.17 -10.22 3.11
CA ASN A 153 -5.43 -10.72 2.57
C ASN A 153 -5.60 -12.21 2.87
N SER A 154 -6.61 -12.57 3.67
CA SER A 154 -6.90 -13.97 4.03
C SER A 154 -7.40 -14.81 2.86
N ASN A 155 -7.91 -14.19 1.80
CA ASN A 155 -8.40 -14.85 0.58
C ASN A 155 -7.31 -15.03 -0.49
N ALA A 156 -6.08 -14.57 -0.23
CA ALA A 156 -4.95 -14.61 -1.15
C ALA A 156 -3.68 -15.09 -0.44
N LYS A 157 -3.81 -16.16 0.34
CA LYS A 157 -2.79 -16.61 1.30
C LYS A 157 -2.54 -18.10 1.21
N LEU A 158 -1.27 -18.47 1.29
CA LEU A 158 -0.81 -19.83 1.48
C LEU A 158 -0.11 -19.92 2.84
N THR A 159 -0.56 -20.83 3.68
CA THR A 159 -0.02 -21.05 5.02
C THR A 159 0.38 -22.51 5.16
N PHE A 160 1.68 -22.75 5.36
CA PHE A 160 2.19 -24.06 5.75
C PHE A 160 2.21 -24.18 7.26
N TYR A 161 1.92 -25.39 7.76
CA TYR A 161 2.02 -25.74 9.17
C TYR A 161 3.10 -26.80 9.35
N PHE A 162 3.99 -26.58 10.31
CA PHE A 162 5.07 -27.52 10.61
C PHE A 162 5.02 -28.01 12.07
N ASN A 163 5.63 -29.16 12.32
CA ASN A 163 5.64 -29.79 13.64
C ASN A 163 6.90 -29.42 14.46
N GLU A 164 7.01 -29.95 15.68
CA GLU A 164 8.18 -29.74 16.55
C GLU A 164 9.51 -30.25 15.97
N ASN A 165 9.45 -31.19 15.02
CA ASN A 165 10.62 -31.71 14.32
C ASN A 165 11.05 -30.82 13.13
N ASN A 166 10.44 -29.64 12.97
CA ASN A 166 10.60 -28.75 11.82
C ASN A 166 10.22 -29.43 10.49
N GLU A 167 9.12 -30.19 10.48
CA GLU A 167 8.62 -30.84 9.28
C GLU A 167 7.25 -30.25 8.90
N VAL A 168 7.11 -29.77 7.66
CA VAL A 168 5.83 -29.32 7.12
C VAL A 168 4.92 -30.53 6.94
N THR A 169 3.76 -30.50 7.56
CA THR A 169 2.80 -31.62 7.59
C THR A 169 1.48 -31.31 6.90
N SER A 170 1.11 -30.03 6.83
CA SER A 170 -0.10 -29.58 6.16
C SER A 170 0.06 -28.16 5.62
N TYR A 171 -0.87 -27.77 4.75
CA TYR A 171 -1.04 -26.39 4.35
C TYR A 171 -2.52 -26.03 4.19
N LYS A 172 -2.79 -24.74 4.30
CA LYS A 172 -4.05 -24.11 3.91
C LYS A 172 -3.78 -23.08 2.82
N GLN A 173 -4.58 -23.12 1.77
CA GLN A 173 -4.47 -22.22 0.63
C GLN A 173 -5.81 -21.56 0.35
N THR A 174 -5.77 -20.25 0.10
CA THR A 174 -6.83 -19.46 -0.51
C THR A 174 -6.25 -18.71 -1.70
N TYR A 175 -7.07 -18.51 -2.72
CA TYR A 175 -6.64 -17.85 -3.96
C TYR A 175 -7.69 -16.83 -4.38
N SER A 176 -7.24 -15.65 -4.81
CA SER A 176 -8.10 -14.59 -5.30
C SER A 176 -7.97 -14.51 -6.83
N GLU A 177 -9.09 -14.70 -7.52
CA GLU A 177 -9.20 -14.50 -8.96
C GLU A 177 -9.46 -13.02 -9.24
N ILE A 178 -8.70 -12.45 -10.18
CA ILE A 178 -8.93 -11.10 -10.67
C ILE A 178 -10.07 -11.16 -11.67
N ILE A 179 -11.10 -10.36 -11.44
CA ILE A 179 -12.29 -10.28 -12.29
C ILE A 179 -12.06 -9.22 -13.35
N ASP A 180 -11.74 -7.99 -12.93
CA ASP A 180 -11.59 -6.83 -13.80
C ASP A 180 -10.78 -5.72 -13.11
N GLU A 181 -10.21 -4.85 -13.92
CA GLU A 181 -9.72 -3.53 -13.50
C GLU A 181 -10.91 -2.57 -13.59
N LEU A 182 -11.57 -2.31 -12.44
CA LEU A 182 -12.89 -1.66 -12.42
C LEU A 182 -12.82 -0.14 -12.41
N SER A 183 -11.67 0.46 -12.11
CA SER A 183 -11.55 1.90 -11.92
C SER A 183 -10.69 2.55 -12.99
N ASP A 184 -10.94 3.84 -13.22
CA ASP A 184 -9.98 4.68 -13.92
C ASP A 184 -8.64 4.68 -13.18
N ALA A 185 -7.56 4.92 -13.93
CA ALA A 185 -6.21 5.01 -13.37
C ALA A 185 -6.08 6.27 -12.49
N GLU A 186 -5.88 6.06 -11.20
CA GLU A 186 -5.71 7.11 -10.20
C GLU A 186 -4.23 7.40 -9.97
N GLU A 187 -3.93 8.65 -9.63
CA GLU A 187 -2.56 9.06 -9.32
C GLU A 187 -2.12 8.49 -7.96
N LEU A 188 -0.99 7.78 -7.97
CA LEU A 188 -0.43 7.23 -6.76
C LEU A 188 0.27 8.30 -5.92
N LEU A 189 0.16 8.16 -4.60
CA LEU A 189 0.92 8.98 -3.67
C LEU A 189 2.42 8.70 -3.86
N PRO A 190 3.26 9.72 -4.14
CA PRO A 190 4.70 9.53 -4.25
C PRO A 190 5.30 8.96 -2.96
N PRO A 191 6.35 8.12 -3.01
CA PRO A 191 6.91 7.47 -1.83
C PRO A 191 7.32 8.44 -0.73
N LEU A 192 7.89 9.59 -1.11
CA LEU A 192 8.26 10.65 -0.16
C LEU A 192 7.06 11.23 0.60
N ARG A 193 5.90 11.33 -0.06
CA ARG A 193 4.66 11.80 0.56
C ARG A 193 4.04 10.74 1.48
N ALA A 194 4.22 9.46 1.17
CA ALA A 194 3.85 8.38 2.08
C ALA A 194 4.69 8.45 3.37
N LEU A 195 6.00 8.71 3.25
CA LEU A 195 6.88 8.94 4.40
C LEU A 195 6.47 10.17 5.22
N GLU A 196 6.12 11.27 4.55
CA GLU A 196 5.59 12.48 5.20
C GLU A 196 4.37 12.16 6.07
N THR A 197 3.46 11.34 5.54
CA THR A 197 2.22 10.95 6.23
C THR A 197 2.50 10.10 7.46
N LEU A 198 3.47 9.18 7.38
CA LEU A 198 3.90 8.39 8.53
C LEU A 198 4.54 9.28 9.59
N TYR A 199 5.50 10.13 9.21
CA TYR A 199 6.20 11.04 10.11
C TYR A 199 5.23 11.95 10.88
N LYS A 200 4.26 12.56 10.17
CA LYS A 200 3.22 13.39 10.79
C LYS A 200 2.33 12.62 11.78
N LYS A 201 2.03 11.35 11.51
CA LYS A 201 1.25 10.52 12.44
C LYS A 201 2.02 10.19 13.70
N PHE A 202 3.35 9.98 13.61
CA PHE A 202 4.19 9.73 14.78
C PHE A 202 4.28 10.96 15.68
N ASP A 203 4.45 12.14 15.10
CA ASP A 203 4.52 13.42 15.83
C ASP A 203 3.22 13.71 16.61
N GLN A 204 2.06 13.40 16.01
CA GLN A 204 0.75 13.57 16.66
C GLN A 204 0.46 12.59 17.82
N THR A 205 1.21 11.50 17.94
CA THR A 205 1.07 10.57 19.07
C THR A 205 1.89 10.96 20.30
N GLU A 206 2.76 11.96 20.19
CA GLU A 206 3.58 12.47 21.29
C GLU A 206 2.95 13.69 22.00
N GLU A 207 1.86 14.26 21.45
CA GLU A 207 1.01 15.28 22.10
C GLU A 207 -0.20 14.67 22.84
#